data_AF-A0A4U0VR20-F1
#
_entry.id   AF-A0A4U0VR20-F1
#
_cell.length_a   1.000
_cell.length_b   1.000
_cell.length_c   1.000
_cell.angle_alpha   90.00
_cell.angle_beta   90.00
_cell.angle_gamma   90.00
#
_symmetry.space_group_name_H-M   'P 1'
#
loop_
_entity.id
_entity.type
_entity.pdbx_description
1 polymer ?
#
loop_
_entity_poly.entity_id
_entity_poly.type
_entity_poly.pdbx_seq_one_letter_code
_entity_poly.pdbx_strand_id
1 'polypeptide(L)'
;TILAHAVHLSEAERKLVKRRKAKVSHCPASNTALTSGCARVRELWDAGITVGLGTDVSGGYSASVLEAARQAIMVSRHVAMTEGDGAKLSTEEVLYLATRGGAEVVGLEDKIGAFEVGMQWDAQLVGLGEVAKGEEGKIGEDGPVDVFGWEQWEERVAKWLYNGDDRNTKAVWVKGRLVHYRPEMEHRS
;
A
#
# COMPACT_ATOMS: atom_id res chain seq x y z
N THR A 1 2.11 21.39 -1.19
CA THR A 1 1.38 21.00 -2.41
C THR A 1 1.53 19.52 -2.62
N ILE A 2 0.43 18.84 -2.97
CA ILE A 2 0.43 17.41 -3.34
C ILE A 2 0.11 17.34 -4.84
N LEU A 3 0.96 16.66 -5.61
CA LEU A 3 0.84 16.48 -7.05
C LEU A 3 0.41 15.04 -7.31
N ALA A 4 -0.75 14.84 -7.95
CA ALA A 4 -1.18 13.51 -8.34
C ALA A 4 -0.42 13.01 -9.58
N HIS A 5 -0.30 11.68 -9.70
CA HIS A 5 0.26 10.94 -10.83
C HIS A 5 1.79 11.04 -11.01
N ALA A 6 2.29 12.24 -11.31
CA ALA A 6 3.71 12.53 -11.58
C ALA A 6 4.40 11.58 -12.59
N VAL A 7 3.67 11.14 -13.62
CA VAL A 7 4.16 10.14 -14.60
C VAL A 7 5.26 10.70 -15.50
N HIS A 8 5.07 11.91 -16.03
CA HIS A 8 5.89 12.47 -17.12
C HIS A 8 6.79 13.63 -16.67
N LEU A 9 7.15 13.69 -15.38
CA LEU A 9 8.00 14.78 -14.88
C LEU A 9 9.40 14.70 -15.49
N SER A 10 9.79 15.76 -16.19
CA SER A 10 11.18 15.94 -16.61
C SER A 10 12.13 16.07 -15.41
N GLU A 11 13.43 15.92 -15.62
CA GLU A 11 14.43 16.13 -14.56
C GLU A 11 14.36 17.56 -13.96
N ALA A 12 14.15 18.58 -14.80
CA ALA A 12 14.00 19.96 -14.37
C ALA A 12 12.76 20.15 -13.49
N GLU A 13 11.64 19.53 -13.84
CA GLU A 13 10.42 19.56 -13.03
C GLU A 13 10.59 18.81 -11.71
N ARG A 14 11.24 17.64 -11.70
CA ARG A 14 11.58 16.93 -10.46
C ARG A 14 12.43 17.79 -9.52
N LYS A 15 13.45 18.48 -10.04
CA LYS A 15 14.25 19.45 -9.26
C LYS A 15 13.40 20.60 -8.71
N LEU A 16 12.42 21.09 -9.49
CA LEU A 16 11.48 22.11 -9.03
C LEU A 16 10.56 21.58 -7.92
N VAL A 17 9.99 20.39 -8.08
CA VAL A 17 9.14 19.71 -7.08
C VAL A 17 9.89 19.57 -5.76
N LYS A 18 11.11 19.03 -5.80
CA LYS A 18 11.99 18.93 -4.63
C LYS A 18 12.25 20.29 -3.99
N ARG A 19 12.68 21.29 -4.77
CA ARG A 19 12.99 22.64 -4.26
C ARG A 19 11.78 23.29 -3.59
N ARG A 20 10.58 23.05 -4.09
CA ARG A 20 9.32 23.56 -3.54
C ARG A 20 8.78 22.73 -2.38
N LYS A 21 9.44 21.62 -2.02
CA LYS A 21 8.94 20.63 -1.05
C LYS A 21 7.52 20.17 -1.38
N ALA A 22 7.20 20.10 -2.68
CA ALA A 22 5.97 19.49 -3.14
C ALA A 22 6.11 17.97 -3.06
N LYS A 23 4.99 17.30 -2.81
CA LYS A 23 4.91 15.86 -2.53
C LYS A 23 4.08 15.19 -3.63
N VAL A 24 4.25 13.89 -3.84
CA VAL A 24 3.60 13.15 -4.92
C VAL A 24 2.63 12.11 -4.37
N SER A 25 1.41 12.09 -4.91
CA SER A 25 0.47 10.99 -4.76
C SER A 25 0.55 10.11 -6.00
N HIS A 26 1.19 8.94 -5.88
CA HIS A 26 1.28 7.96 -6.95
C HIS A 26 -0.03 7.17 -7.08
N CYS A 27 -0.65 7.24 -8.26
CA CYS A 27 -1.95 6.63 -8.54
C CYS A 27 -1.83 5.50 -9.59
N PRO A 28 -1.18 4.37 -9.26
CA PRO A 28 -0.77 3.37 -10.25
C PRO A 28 -1.95 2.71 -10.99
N ALA A 29 -3.03 2.37 -10.27
CA ALA A 29 -4.20 1.74 -10.89
C ALA A 29 -4.82 2.63 -11.98
N SER A 30 -4.98 3.93 -11.68
CA SER A 30 -5.49 4.93 -12.62
C SER A 30 -4.55 5.12 -13.81
N ASN A 31 -3.26 5.30 -13.55
CA ASN A 31 -2.27 5.52 -14.59
C ASN A 31 -2.24 4.36 -15.60
N THR A 32 -2.31 3.12 -15.11
CA THR A 32 -2.38 1.92 -15.95
C THR A 32 -3.70 1.83 -16.70
N ALA A 33 -4.83 1.98 -16.00
CA ALA A 33 -6.17 1.86 -16.59
C ALA A 33 -6.41 2.88 -17.73
N LEU A 34 -5.87 4.08 -17.58
CA LEU A 34 -6.00 5.16 -18.57
C LEU A 34 -4.87 5.22 -19.58
N THR A 35 -3.96 4.24 -19.59
CA THR A 35 -2.77 4.22 -20.47
C THR A 35 -1.93 5.51 -20.35
N SER A 36 -1.90 6.09 -19.14
CA SER A 36 -1.16 7.33 -18.87
C SER A 36 0.35 7.08 -18.82
N GLY A 37 0.78 5.89 -18.39
CA GLY A 37 2.19 5.48 -18.32
C GLY A 37 2.62 5.04 -16.92
N CYS A 38 3.91 4.71 -16.78
CA CYS A 38 4.49 4.24 -15.53
C CYS A 38 5.23 5.36 -14.80
N ALA A 39 4.78 5.74 -13.59
CA ALA A 39 5.51 6.71 -12.78
C ALA A 39 6.80 6.08 -12.24
N ARG A 40 7.93 6.76 -12.41
CA ARG A 40 9.26 6.32 -11.96
C ARG A 40 9.45 6.60 -10.46
N VAL A 41 8.71 5.89 -9.60
CA VAL A 41 8.67 6.15 -8.15
C VAL A 41 10.05 6.06 -7.49
N ARG A 42 10.87 5.05 -7.82
CA ARG A 42 12.25 4.96 -7.30
C ARG A 42 13.04 6.23 -7.57
N GLU A 43 13.01 6.74 -8.80
CA GLU A 43 13.75 7.95 -9.15
C GLU A 43 13.26 9.20 -8.42
N LEU A 44 11.95 9.32 -8.19
CA LEU A 44 11.39 10.41 -7.40
C LEU A 44 11.89 10.32 -5.95
N TRP A 45 11.86 9.10 -5.39
CA TRP A 45 12.24 8.85 -4.01
C TRP A 45 13.74 9.07 -3.78
N ASP A 46 14.60 8.55 -4.67
CA ASP A 46 16.06 8.77 -4.66
C ASP A 46 16.43 10.24 -4.87
N ALA A 47 15.61 10.97 -5.63
CA ALA A 47 15.74 12.42 -5.75
C ALA A 47 15.32 13.16 -4.47
N GLY A 48 14.81 12.49 -3.44
CA GLY A 48 14.36 13.07 -2.18
C GLY A 48 13.00 13.76 -2.27
N ILE A 49 12.15 13.33 -3.20
CA ILE A 49 10.75 13.76 -3.29
C ILE A 49 9.92 12.78 -2.45
N THR A 50 9.12 13.30 -1.52
CA THR A 50 8.17 12.50 -0.74
C THR A 50 7.08 11.94 -1.65
N VAL A 51 6.87 10.62 -1.58
CA VAL A 51 5.85 9.91 -2.35
C VAL A 51 4.94 9.12 -1.39
N GLY A 52 3.65 9.08 -1.70
CA GLY A 52 2.64 8.23 -1.07
C GLY A 52 1.70 7.68 -2.14
N LEU A 53 0.75 6.85 -1.73
CA LEU A 53 -0.19 6.21 -2.67
C LEU A 53 -1.55 6.91 -2.70
N GLY A 54 -2.14 6.92 -3.89
CA GLY A 54 -3.52 7.35 -4.12
C GLY A 54 -4.29 6.32 -4.96
N THR A 55 -5.58 6.20 -4.70
CA THR A 55 -6.47 5.31 -5.47
C THR A 55 -6.93 5.98 -6.77
N ASP A 56 -7.15 7.30 -6.72
CA ASP A 56 -7.66 8.12 -7.81
C ASP A 56 -8.96 7.58 -8.42
N VAL A 57 -9.90 7.19 -7.55
CA VAL A 57 -11.25 6.79 -8.00
C VAL A 57 -11.93 8.00 -8.68
N SER A 58 -12.50 7.86 -9.88
CA SER A 58 -12.74 6.63 -10.65
C SER A 58 -11.79 6.39 -11.83
N GLY A 59 -10.69 7.14 -11.96
CA GLY A 59 -9.63 6.80 -12.92
C GLY A 59 -9.01 5.44 -12.57
N GLY A 60 -8.77 5.21 -11.27
CA GLY A 60 -8.55 3.90 -10.69
C GLY A 60 -9.87 3.21 -10.34
N TYR A 61 -9.94 1.91 -10.57
CA TYR A 61 -11.17 1.11 -10.38
C TYR A 61 -11.40 0.65 -8.94
N SER A 62 -10.45 0.85 -8.03
CA SER A 62 -10.49 0.32 -6.66
C SER A 62 -10.34 1.43 -5.64
N ALA A 63 -11.19 1.41 -4.60
CA ALA A 63 -11.08 2.29 -3.44
C ALA A 63 -10.03 1.82 -2.41
N SER A 64 -9.40 0.66 -2.63
CA SER A 64 -8.45 0.07 -1.70
C SER A 64 -7.03 0.62 -1.87
N VAL A 65 -6.45 1.15 -0.81
CA VAL A 65 -5.03 1.51 -0.78
C VAL A 65 -4.13 0.26 -0.85
N LEU A 66 -4.60 -0.90 -0.37
CA LEU A 66 -3.91 -2.18 -0.54
C LEU A 66 -3.78 -2.54 -2.02
N GLU A 67 -4.83 -2.28 -2.81
CA GLU A 67 -4.77 -2.44 -4.27
C GLU A 67 -3.82 -1.43 -4.91
N ALA A 68 -3.82 -0.16 -4.47
CA ALA A 68 -2.85 0.82 -4.94
C ALA A 68 -1.39 0.37 -4.66
N ALA A 69 -1.13 -0.27 -3.52
CA ALA A 69 0.19 -0.81 -3.18
C ALA A 69 0.60 -1.97 -4.10
N ARG A 70 -0.32 -2.92 -4.37
CA ARG A 70 -0.10 -3.99 -5.36
C ARG A 70 0.22 -3.44 -6.74
N GLN A 71 -0.56 -2.47 -7.19
CA GLN A 71 -0.34 -1.85 -8.50
C GLN A 71 0.96 -1.05 -8.55
N ALA A 72 1.39 -0.40 -7.46
CA ALA A 72 2.71 0.25 -7.38
C ALA A 72 3.86 -0.76 -7.55
N ILE A 73 3.75 -1.94 -6.93
CA ILE A 73 4.68 -3.06 -7.12
C ILE A 73 4.76 -3.46 -8.60
N MET A 74 3.62 -3.61 -9.27
CA MET A 74 3.57 -4.04 -10.68
C MET A 74 4.11 -2.96 -11.62
N VAL A 75 3.72 -1.70 -11.42
CA VAL A 75 4.25 -0.56 -12.18
C VAL A 75 5.77 -0.46 -12.03
N SER A 76 6.31 -0.60 -10.81
CA SER A 76 7.77 -0.59 -10.60
C SER A 76 8.48 -1.74 -11.34
N ARG A 77 7.84 -2.91 -11.45
CA ARG A 77 8.37 -4.05 -12.21
C ARG A 77 8.32 -3.80 -13.71
N HIS A 78 7.28 -3.15 -14.22
CA HIS A 78 7.22 -2.73 -15.63
C HIS A 78 8.31 -1.72 -15.97
N VAL A 79 8.59 -0.75 -15.09
CA VAL A 79 9.74 0.15 -15.24
C VAL A 79 11.05 -0.65 -15.23
N ALA A 80 11.19 -1.62 -14.32
CA ALA A 80 12.38 -2.45 -14.22
C ALA A 80 12.62 -3.35 -15.45
N MET A 81 11.56 -3.75 -16.18
CA MET A 81 11.70 -4.48 -17.45
C MET A 81 12.47 -3.68 -18.50
N THR A 82 12.43 -2.34 -18.43
CA THR A 82 13.13 -1.45 -19.38
C THR A 82 14.39 -0.81 -18.79
N GLU A 83 14.46 -0.65 -17.46
CA GLU A 83 15.50 0.17 -16.81
C GLU A 83 16.36 -0.60 -15.80
N GLY A 84 16.06 -1.89 -15.61
CA GLY A 84 16.77 -2.77 -14.70
C GLY A 84 16.22 -2.80 -13.28
N ASP A 85 16.72 -3.75 -12.52
CA ASP A 85 16.17 -4.14 -11.21
C ASP A 85 16.19 -3.04 -10.14
N GLY A 86 17.02 -2.00 -10.31
CA GLY A 86 17.07 -0.85 -9.40
C GLY A 86 15.75 -0.10 -9.31
N ALA A 87 14.88 -0.17 -10.32
CA ALA A 87 13.58 0.49 -10.33
C ALA A 87 12.51 -0.21 -9.48
N LYS A 88 12.74 -1.46 -9.06
CA LYS A 88 11.75 -2.26 -8.32
C LYS A 88 11.46 -1.66 -6.95
N LEU A 89 10.20 -1.76 -6.54
CA LEU A 89 9.75 -1.55 -5.16
C LEU A 89 9.48 -2.90 -4.48
N SER A 90 9.94 -3.01 -3.24
CA SER A 90 9.67 -4.16 -2.36
C SER A 90 8.28 -4.10 -1.72
N THR A 91 7.90 -5.18 -1.02
CA THR A 91 6.65 -5.25 -0.23
C THR A 91 6.66 -4.19 0.88
N GLU A 92 7.76 -4.10 1.61
CA GLU A 92 7.98 -3.15 2.72
C GLU A 92 7.91 -1.71 2.21
N GLU A 93 8.50 -1.45 1.05
CA GLU A 93 8.51 -0.12 0.44
C GLU A 93 7.11 0.34 0.02
N VAL A 94 6.31 -0.49 -0.63
CA VAL A 94 4.94 -0.06 -0.98
C VAL A 94 4.03 0.06 0.23
N LEU A 95 4.25 -0.74 1.28
CA LEU A 95 3.56 -0.59 2.56
C LEU A 95 3.98 0.71 3.27
N TYR A 96 5.25 1.10 3.17
CA TYR A 96 5.72 2.42 3.62
C TYR A 96 4.98 3.54 2.88
N LEU A 97 4.93 3.50 1.54
CA LEU A 97 4.23 4.49 0.73
C LEU A 97 2.72 4.54 1.05
N ALA A 98 2.12 3.40 1.40
CA ALA A 98 0.72 3.27 1.81
C ALA A 98 0.43 3.80 3.23
N THR A 99 1.46 3.97 4.07
CA THR A 99 1.32 4.35 5.48
C THR A 99 2.13 5.62 5.79
N ARG A 100 3.37 5.48 6.27
CA ARG A 100 4.24 6.58 6.68
C ARG A 100 4.53 7.56 5.54
N GLY A 101 4.81 7.07 4.33
CA GLY A 101 4.97 7.91 3.14
C GLY A 101 3.69 8.69 2.81
N GLY A 102 2.52 8.07 2.95
CA GLY A 102 1.23 8.75 2.81
C GLY A 102 1.01 9.84 3.87
N ALA A 103 1.33 9.55 5.13
CA ALA A 103 1.28 10.51 6.24
C ALA A 103 2.18 11.72 5.98
N GLU A 104 3.41 11.48 5.52
CA GLU A 104 4.32 12.54 5.07
C GLU A 104 3.70 13.33 3.91
N VAL A 105 3.10 12.69 2.89
CA VAL A 105 2.45 13.42 1.78
C VAL A 105 1.40 14.41 2.27
N VAL A 106 0.61 14.04 3.29
CA VAL A 106 -0.48 14.89 3.79
C VAL A 106 -0.09 15.82 4.95
N GLY A 107 1.18 15.80 5.39
CA GLY A 107 1.65 16.67 6.47
C GLY A 107 1.21 16.20 7.87
N LEU A 108 1.05 14.89 8.05
CA LEU A 108 0.63 14.25 9.30
C LEU A 108 1.66 13.23 9.80
N GLU A 109 2.91 13.31 9.32
CA GLU A 109 4.01 12.41 9.67
C GLU A 109 4.27 12.30 11.18
N ASP A 110 4.06 13.38 11.94
CA ASP A 110 4.23 13.40 13.40
C ASP A 110 3.01 12.88 14.17
N LYS A 111 1.95 12.46 13.47
CA LYS A 111 0.66 12.10 14.06
C LYS A 111 0.18 10.69 13.73
N ILE A 112 0.44 10.20 12.52
CA ILE A 112 -0.06 8.90 12.02
C ILE A 112 0.98 8.22 11.14
N GLY A 113 0.71 6.96 10.77
CA GLY A 113 1.53 6.20 9.81
C GLY A 113 2.61 5.32 10.45
N ALA A 114 2.75 5.34 11.78
CA ALA A 114 3.59 4.43 12.55
C ALA A 114 3.00 4.15 13.95
N PHE A 115 3.50 3.10 14.61
CA PHE A 115 3.16 2.78 15.99
C PHE A 115 4.25 3.28 16.93
N GLU A 116 4.29 4.60 17.14
CA GLU A 116 5.26 5.27 18.01
C GLU A 116 4.54 6.02 19.15
N VAL A 117 5.19 6.14 20.32
CA VAL A 117 4.62 6.84 21.47
C VAL A 117 4.36 8.30 21.10
N GLY A 118 3.13 8.77 21.33
CA GLY A 118 2.68 10.13 21.00
C GLY A 118 1.90 10.23 19.68
N MET A 119 1.92 9.19 18.83
CA MET A 119 1.10 9.14 17.62
C MET A 119 -0.34 8.70 17.93
N GLN A 120 -1.25 9.01 17.01
CA GLN A 120 -2.65 8.59 17.07
C GLN A 120 -2.76 7.10 16.73
N TRP A 121 -3.67 6.41 17.41
CA TRP A 121 -4.02 5.02 17.11
C TRP A 121 -4.96 4.95 15.90
N ASP A 122 -4.37 5.18 14.73
CA ASP A 122 -4.95 4.94 13.40
C ASP A 122 -4.39 3.60 12.90
N ALA A 123 -5.18 2.54 13.09
CA ALA A 123 -4.70 1.17 12.95
C ALA A 123 -5.79 0.29 12.33
N GLN A 124 -5.37 -0.82 11.72
CA GLN A 124 -6.27 -1.91 11.33
C GLN A 124 -5.74 -3.24 11.87
N LEU A 125 -6.65 -4.09 12.31
CA LEU A 125 -6.36 -5.48 12.64
C LEU A 125 -6.52 -6.30 11.37
N VAL A 126 -5.45 -6.95 10.95
CA VAL A 126 -5.44 -7.86 9.79
C VAL A 126 -5.51 -9.30 10.28
N GLY A 127 -6.58 -10.00 9.92
CA GLY A 127 -6.73 -11.44 10.12
C GLY A 127 -6.14 -12.22 8.95
N LEU A 128 -5.37 -13.26 9.26
CA LEU A 128 -4.79 -14.19 8.29
C LEU A 128 -5.36 -15.58 8.61
N GLY A 129 -5.87 -16.30 7.61
CA GLY A 129 -6.42 -17.63 7.81
C GLY A 129 -5.30 -18.63 8.10
N GLU A 130 -5.33 -19.28 9.27
CA GLU A 130 -4.41 -20.37 9.57
C GLU A 130 -4.97 -21.70 9.04
N VAL A 131 -4.16 -22.42 8.27
CA VAL A 131 -4.53 -23.73 7.73
C VAL A 131 -3.85 -24.81 8.56
N ALA A 132 -4.65 -25.71 9.14
CA ALA A 132 -4.16 -26.83 9.93
C ALA A 132 -3.28 -27.77 9.09
N LYS A 133 -2.30 -28.41 9.72
CA LYS A 133 -1.34 -29.29 9.04
C LYS A 133 -2.04 -30.47 8.37
N GLY A 134 -1.95 -30.54 7.04
CA GLY A 134 -2.55 -31.61 6.24
C GLY A 134 -3.92 -31.26 5.66
N GLU A 135 -4.43 -30.05 5.90
CA GLU A 135 -5.63 -29.52 5.23
C GLU A 135 -5.26 -28.67 4.01
N GLU A 136 -6.15 -28.65 3.03
CA GLU A 136 -6.07 -27.70 1.92
C GLU A 136 -6.56 -26.32 2.38
N GLY A 137 -5.92 -25.27 1.86
CA GLY A 137 -6.37 -23.89 2.07
C GLY A 137 -7.80 -23.70 1.57
N LYS A 138 -8.63 -23.04 2.39
CA LYS A 138 -10.02 -22.73 2.05
C LYS A 138 -10.10 -21.22 1.95
N ILE A 139 -10.77 -20.72 0.90
CA ILE A 139 -11.19 -19.30 0.89
C ILE A 139 -12.22 -19.16 2.01
N GLY A 140 -11.74 -18.80 3.20
CA GLY A 140 -12.50 -18.73 4.43
C GLY A 140 -13.05 -17.34 4.69
N GLU A 141 -13.66 -17.18 5.86
CA GLU A 141 -14.18 -15.91 6.37
C GLU A 141 -13.04 -14.89 6.63
N ASP A 142 -11.81 -15.39 6.80
CA ASP A 142 -10.60 -14.60 6.96
C ASP A 142 -10.06 -14.04 5.66
N GLY A 143 -10.72 -14.29 4.53
CA GLY A 143 -10.31 -13.82 3.22
C GLY A 143 -9.41 -14.83 2.50
N PRO A 144 -8.83 -14.43 1.36
CA PRO A 144 -8.09 -15.33 0.46
C PRO A 144 -6.63 -15.58 0.89
N VAL A 145 -6.29 -15.35 2.15
CA VAL A 145 -4.90 -15.41 2.63
C VAL A 145 -4.73 -16.61 3.56
N ASP A 146 -4.10 -17.65 3.04
CA ASP A 146 -3.76 -18.87 3.78
C ASP A 146 -2.31 -18.84 4.30
N VAL A 147 -2.15 -19.09 5.59
CA VAL A 147 -0.88 -19.26 6.30
C VAL A 147 -0.79 -20.69 6.85
N PHE A 148 0.29 -21.39 6.52
CA PHE A 148 0.45 -22.82 6.82
C PHE A 148 1.39 -23.09 8.02
N GLY A 149 1.86 -22.03 8.67
CA GLY A 149 2.62 -22.07 9.92
C GLY A 149 4.14 -22.18 9.76
N TRP A 150 4.65 -22.43 8.56
CA TRP A 150 6.09 -22.50 8.27
C TRP A 150 6.66 -21.18 7.73
N GLU A 151 5.80 -20.24 7.34
CA GLU A 151 6.17 -18.96 6.75
C GLU A 151 6.75 -18.01 7.80
N GLN A 152 7.79 -17.29 7.39
CA GLN A 152 8.32 -16.13 8.11
C GLN A 152 7.33 -14.96 8.07
N TRP A 153 7.54 -13.94 8.92
CA TRP A 153 6.60 -12.82 9.00
C TRP A 153 6.54 -12.02 7.69
N GLU A 154 7.68 -11.83 7.04
CA GLU A 154 7.80 -11.15 5.75
C GLU A 154 6.99 -11.86 4.66
N GLU A 155 7.01 -13.20 4.67
CA GLU A 155 6.24 -14.03 3.73
C GLU A 155 4.73 -13.94 4.02
N ARG A 156 4.32 -13.93 5.29
CA ARG A 156 2.92 -13.74 5.69
C ARG A 156 2.40 -12.36 5.27
N VAL A 157 3.17 -11.31 5.50
CA VAL A 157 2.83 -9.95 5.09
C VAL A 157 2.77 -9.84 3.57
N ALA A 158 3.73 -10.45 2.85
CA ALA A 158 3.68 -10.49 1.38
C ALA A 158 2.44 -11.23 0.87
N LYS A 159 2.10 -12.40 1.43
CA LYS A 159 0.87 -13.13 1.10
C LYS A 159 -0.38 -12.26 1.28
N TRP A 160 -0.47 -11.54 2.40
CA TRP A 160 -1.55 -10.59 2.64
C TRP A 160 -1.53 -9.44 1.63
N LEU A 161 -0.38 -8.85 1.34
CA LEU A 161 -0.27 -7.78 0.35
C LEU A 161 -0.78 -8.22 -1.01
N TYR A 162 -0.33 -9.38 -1.50
CA TYR A 162 -0.64 -9.86 -2.84
C TYR A 162 -2.07 -10.40 -2.98
N ASN A 163 -2.58 -11.10 -1.97
CA ASN A 163 -3.85 -11.81 -2.08
C ASN A 163 -4.96 -11.18 -1.26
N GLY A 164 -4.64 -10.52 -0.14
CA GLY A 164 -5.61 -10.04 0.83
C GLY A 164 -6.57 -8.97 0.31
N ASP A 165 -7.71 -8.87 0.97
CA ASP A 165 -8.77 -7.90 0.67
C ASP A 165 -9.47 -7.40 1.95
N ASP A 166 -10.63 -6.77 1.80
CA ASP A 166 -11.39 -6.20 2.92
C ASP A 166 -11.86 -7.25 3.94
N ARG A 167 -11.92 -8.54 3.57
CA ARG A 167 -12.29 -9.63 4.50
C ARG A 167 -11.19 -9.90 5.53
N ASN A 168 -9.94 -9.62 5.17
CA ASN A 168 -8.81 -9.65 6.09
C ASN A 168 -8.84 -8.48 7.10
N THR A 169 -9.55 -7.40 6.82
CA THR A 169 -9.64 -6.25 7.74
C THR A 169 -10.70 -6.52 8.82
N LYS A 170 -10.25 -6.97 10.00
CA LYS A 170 -11.14 -7.39 11.10
C LYS A 170 -11.62 -6.24 11.96
N ALA A 171 -10.79 -5.22 12.13
CA ALA A 171 -11.14 -4.03 12.88
C ALA A 171 -10.35 -2.82 12.36
N VAL A 172 -10.94 -1.64 12.48
CA VAL A 172 -10.27 -0.37 12.17
C VAL A 172 -10.49 0.60 13.32
N TRP A 173 -9.41 1.24 13.75
CA TRP A 173 -9.44 2.33 14.70
C TRP A 173 -8.97 3.62 14.05
N VAL A 174 -9.62 4.72 14.42
CA VAL A 174 -9.20 6.08 14.06
C VAL A 174 -9.15 6.89 15.35
N LYS A 175 -7.98 7.42 15.69
CA LYS A 175 -7.68 8.14 16.92
C LYS A 175 -8.07 7.35 18.16
N GLY A 176 -7.81 6.04 18.16
CA GLY A 176 -8.15 5.14 19.25
C GLY A 176 -9.62 4.69 19.30
N ARG A 177 -10.51 5.29 18.50
CA ARG A 177 -11.91 4.89 18.44
C ARG A 177 -12.09 3.77 17.44
N LEU A 178 -12.69 2.66 17.86
CA LEU A 178 -13.14 1.60 16.94
C LEU A 178 -14.21 2.17 16.00
N VAL A 179 -13.93 2.17 14.70
CA VAL A 179 -14.82 2.73 13.67
C VAL A 179 -15.37 1.67 12.73
N HIS A 180 -14.73 0.50 12.67
CA HIS A 180 -15.18 -0.66 11.92
C HIS A 180 -14.79 -1.93 12.68
N TYR A 181 -15.68 -2.92 12.67
CA TYR A 181 -15.44 -4.24 13.23
C TYR A 181 -16.20 -5.27 12.40
N ARG A 182 -15.52 -6.36 12.04
CA ARG A 182 -16.10 -7.53 11.41
C ARG A 182 -16.13 -8.64 12.46
N PRO A 183 -17.31 -9.04 12.98
CA PRO A 183 -17.40 -10.14 13.92
C PRO A 183 -16.94 -11.44 13.25
N GLU A 184 -16.22 -12.27 14.00
CA GLU A 184 -16.06 -13.69 13.66
C GLU A 184 -17.45 -14.34 13.75
N MET A 185 -17.90 -15.04 12.71
CA MET A 185 -19.11 -15.83 12.86
C MET A 185 -18.75 -17.02 13.74
N GLU A 186 -19.34 -17.09 14.94
CA GLU A 186 -19.33 -18.32 15.73
C GLU A 186 -19.76 -19.45 14.78
N HIS A 187 -18.89 -20.45 14.62
CA HIS A 187 -19.24 -21.67 13.91
C HIS A 187 -20.55 -22.16 14.47
N ARG A 188 -21.65 -22.00 13.73
CA ARG A 188 -22.90 -22.65 14.04
C ARG A 188 -22.63 -24.15 13.87
N SER A 189 -22.35 -24.79 15.00
CA SER A 189 -22.32 -26.23 15.20
C SER A 189 -23.57 -26.90 14.63
#